data_AF-A0A1E7M3K9-F1
#
_entry.id   AF-A0A1E7M3K9-F1
#
_cell.length_a   1.000
_cell.length_b   1.000
_cell.length_c   1.000
_cell.angle_alpha   90.00
_cell.angle_beta   90.00
_cell.angle_gamma   90.00
#
_symmetry.space_group_name_H-M   'P 1'
#
loop_
_entity.id
_entity.type
_entity.pdbx_description
1 polymer ?
#
loop_
_entity_poly.entity_id
_entity_poly.type
_entity_poly.pdbx_seq_one_letter_code
_entity_poly.pdbx_strand_id
1 'polypeptide(L)'
;MDDHPAKSPDHLTIRVTRRDDPVSEVTEADAFASVRKYPNIVVRGPLFGLAEQRRGERPRWRLLGELDTGFPQMARDELNSYLWNKAKDEAEDRAERRSLLDAVTLLETKPVNEVTAAGVRYRVVRADEFARIGGGRLEPPRATDPDEDGWDLDAPETSRTKGFVVDHAAAVGLTEGMDRVGLLHLSYTASRFPDDVRADSQRALTTHPGVVLLPPTFRVVERNEQSWSMVTGQHATPQGARRALVDHLTRPMPELPDLPGMPELPEWMKVDEKEAAVNERAAKKFTARRRPNELVVRGKRFDVVRVERVMRIGPDGPETPRPSDTDDYGPSQIHPRMDEHGTITYGSSAEASS
;
A
#
# COMPACT_ATOMS: atom_id res chain seq x y z
N MET A 1 -17.61 -37.12 29.08
CA MET A 1 -16.55 -36.15 28.75
C MET A 1 -16.61 -36.01 27.25
N ASP A 2 -17.47 -35.11 26.78
CA ASP A 2 -17.59 -34.83 25.34
C ASP A 2 -16.53 -33.79 25.00
N ASP A 3 -15.39 -34.29 24.56
CA ASP A 3 -14.29 -33.48 24.05
C ASP A 3 -14.67 -33.05 22.63
N HIS A 4 -15.48 -31.99 22.52
CA HIS A 4 -15.65 -31.31 21.24
C HIS A 4 -14.27 -30.80 20.80
N PRO A 5 -13.75 -31.18 19.62
CA PRO A 5 -12.49 -30.63 19.16
C PRO A 5 -12.64 -29.12 19.09
N ALA A 6 -11.85 -28.42 19.91
CA ALA A 6 -11.86 -26.97 19.98
C ALA A 6 -11.75 -26.40 18.55
N LYS A 7 -12.70 -25.54 18.17
CA LYS A 7 -12.70 -24.88 16.87
C LYS A 7 -11.32 -24.28 16.62
N SER A 8 -10.69 -24.63 15.50
CA SER A 8 -9.37 -24.10 15.14
C SER A 8 -9.39 -22.57 15.17
N PRO A 9 -8.33 -21.92 15.69
CA PRO A 9 -8.25 -20.47 15.74
C PRO A 9 -8.46 -19.84 14.37
N ASP A 10 -9.19 -18.72 14.32
CA ASP A 10 -9.54 -18.07 13.05
C ASP A 10 -8.30 -17.58 12.28
N HIS A 11 -7.16 -17.28 12.94
CA HIS A 11 -5.90 -16.89 12.28
C HIS A 11 -5.09 -18.09 11.72
N LEU A 12 -5.58 -19.32 11.90
CA LEU A 12 -4.98 -20.57 11.38
C LEU A 12 -5.91 -21.29 10.40
N THR A 13 -7.06 -20.71 10.07
CA THR A 13 -8.12 -21.37 9.30
C THR A 13 -8.35 -20.64 7.98
N ILE A 14 -7.98 -21.27 6.86
CA ILE A 14 -8.36 -20.80 5.51
C ILE A 14 -9.68 -21.49 5.12
N ARG A 15 -10.73 -20.70 4.89
CA ARG A 15 -12.01 -21.22 4.40
C ARG A 15 -12.14 -20.99 2.91
N VAL A 16 -12.41 -22.06 2.16
CA VAL A 16 -12.60 -22.01 0.71
C VAL A 16 -14.04 -22.36 0.38
N THR A 17 -14.67 -21.53 -0.45
CA THR A 17 -16.03 -21.74 -0.96
C THR A 17 -16.03 -21.59 -2.46
N ARG A 18 -16.63 -22.57 -3.13
CA ARG A 18 -16.97 -22.44 -4.54
C ARG A 18 -18.14 -21.47 -4.67
N ARG A 19 -18.03 -20.53 -5.62
CA ARG A 19 -19.11 -19.62 -6.01
C ARG A 19 -19.54 -19.99 -7.42
N ASP A 20 -20.82 -20.31 -7.59
CA ASP A 20 -21.37 -20.83 -8.85
C ASP A 20 -22.04 -19.74 -9.69
N ASP A 21 -21.61 -18.49 -9.55
CA ASP A 21 -22.05 -17.40 -10.44
C ASP A 21 -21.08 -17.24 -11.63
N PRO A 22 -21.58 -16.83 -12.82
CA PRO A 22 -20.75 -16.77 -14.03
C PRO A 22 -19.54 -15.84 -13.92
N VAL A 23 -19.63 -14.77 -13.12
CA VAL A 23 -18.53 -13.81 -12.97
C VAL A 23 -17.42 -14.44 -12.13
N SER A 24 -17.77 -15.11 -11.04
CA SER A 24 -16.82 -15.88 -10.23
C SER A 24 -16.15 -16.99 -11.04
N GLU A 25 -16.89 -17.74 -11.86
CA GLU A 25 -16.29 -18.81 -12.69
C GLU A 25 -15.26 -18.28 -13.69
N VAL A 26 -15.56 -17.19 -14.39
CA VAL A 26 -14.60 -16.56 -15.33
C VAL A 26 -13.39 -16.00 -14.59
N THR A 27 -13.59 -15.38 -13.41
CA THR A 27 -12.52 -14.84 -12.57
C THR A 27 -11.58 -15.95 -12.07
N GLU A 28 -12.14 -17.07 -11.62
CA GLU A 28 -11.37 -18.24 -11.18
C GLU A 28 -10.59 -18.87 -12.35
N ALA A 29 -11.20 -18.97 -13.54
CA ALA A 29 -10.53 -19.50 -14.72
C ALA A 29 -9.35 -18.60 -15.17
N ASP A 30 -9.52 -17.27 -15.20
CA ASP A 30 -8.46 -16.32 -15.54
C ASP A 30 -7.33 -16.36 -14.48
N ALA A 31 -7.70 -16.40 -13.20
CA ALA A 31 -6.74 -16.52 -12.10
C ALA A 31 -5.91 -17.81 -12.20
N PHE A 32 -6.54 -18.95 -12.45
CA PHE A 32 -5.85 -20.23 -12.60
C PHE A 32 -4.93 -20.27 -13.84
N ALA A 33 -5.39 -19.72 -14.97
CA ALA A 33 -4.57 -19.58 -16.17
C ALA A 33 -3.34 -18.70 -15.90
N SER A 34 -3.51 -17.62 -15.13
CA SER A 34 -2.42 -16.75 -14.74
C SER A 34 -1.39 -17.45 -13.85
N VAL A 35 -1.81 -18.17 -12.80
CA VAL A 35 -0.90 -18.91 -11.91
C VAL A 35 -0.03 -19.90 -12.68
N ARG A 36 -0.58 -20.56 -13.72
CA ARG A 36 0.21 -21.45 -14.60
C ARG A 36 1.25 -20.70 -15.44
N LYS A 37 0.89 -19.51 -15.93
CA LYS A 37 1.75 -18.69 -16.79
C LYS A 37 2.83 -17.95 -16.00
N TYR A 38 2.52 -17.53 -14.78
CA TYR A 38 3.38 -16.79 -13.86
C TYR A 38 3.49 -17.53 -12.52
N PRO A 39 4.20 -18.68 -12.50
CA PRO A 39 4.20 -19.60 -11.35
C PRO A 39 5.07 -19.12 -10.18
N ASN A 40 5.99 -18.19 -10.41
CA ASN A 40 6.90 -17.69 -9.38
C ASN A 40 6.48 -16.29 -8.93
N ILE A 41 7.01 -15.84 -7.79
CA ILE A 41 6.83 -14.48 -7.30
C ILE A 41 8.17 -13.76 -7.13
N VAL A 42 8.15 -12.44 -7.28
CA VAL A 42 9.23 -11.55 -6.87
C VAL A 42 8.69 -10.58 -5.82
N VAL A 43 9.35 -10.54 -4.67
CA VAL A 43 8.97 -9.65 -3.56
C VAL A 43 9.72 -8.35 -3.71
N ARG A 44 8.98 -7.23 -3.66
CA ARG A 44 9.52 -5.87 -3.64
C ARG A 44 10.05 -5.53 -2.24
N GLY A 45 9.25 -5.84 -1.22
CA GLY A 45 9.56 -5.54 0.17
C GLY A 45 8.31 -5.17 0.96
N PRO A 46 8.47 -4.68 2.19
CA PRO A 46 7.35 -4.25 3.00
C PRO A 46 6.72 -2.96 2.44
N LEU A 47 5.43 -2.84 2.69
CA LEU A 47 4.65 -1.62 2.66
C LEU A 47 3.96 -1.46 4.02
N PHE A 48 3.66 -0.23 4.37
CA PHE A 48 3.00 0.13 5.62
C PHE A 48 1.73 0.92 5.34
N GLY A 49 0.80 0.87 6.29
CA GLY A 49 -0.44 1.61 6.22
C GLY A 49 -1.20 1.49 7.53
N LEU A 50 -2.47 1.90 7.51
CA LEU A 50 -3.27 2.05 8.73
C LEU A 50 -4.47 1.11 8.75
N ALA A 51 -4.71 0.51 9.91
CA ALA A 51 -5.92 -0.24 10.19
C ALA A 51 -6.58 0.25 11.48
N GLU A 52 -7.90 0.25 11.49
CA GLU A 52 -8.69 0.49 12.70
C GLU A 52 -9.42 -0.79 13.15
N GLN A 53 -9.66 -0.88 14.45
CA GLN A 53 -10.52 -1.89 15.05
C GLN A 53 -11.47 -1.20 16.02
N ARG A 54 -12.75 -1.17 15.64
CA ARG A 54 -13.82 -0.59 16.44
C ARG A 54 -14.25 -1.54 17.57
N ARG A 55 -14.81 -0.95 18.62
CA ARG A 55 -15.40 -1.72 19.74
C ARG A 55 -16.49 -2.66 19.20
N GLY A 56 -16.44 -3.92 19.61
CA GLY A 56 -17.39 -4.95 19.16
C GLY A 56 -17.07 -5.61 17.82
N GLU A 57 -16.08 -5.11 17.07
CA GLU A 57 -15.67 -5.73 15.79
C GLU A 57 -14.52 -6.74 15.94
N ARG A 58 -13.94 -6.89 17.14
CA ARG A 58 -12.86 -7.85 17.40
C ARG A 58 -13.23 -9.27 16.93
N PRO A 59 -12.33 -9.99 16.25
CA PRO A 59 -10.93 -9.64 15.94
C PRO A 59 -10.74 -8.87 14.62
N ARG A 60 -11.80 -8.42 13.95
CA ARG A 60 -11.72 -7.81 12.62
C ARG A 60 -11.04 -6.44 12.68
N TRP A 61 -10.16 -6.21 11.71
CA TRP A 61 -9.51 -4.93 11.45
C TRP A 61 -9.95 -4.40 10.10
N ARG A 62 -9.94 -3.09 9.92
CA ARG A 62 -10.38 -2.44 8.70
C ARG A 62 -9.34 -1.45 8.22
N LEU A 63 -8.93 -1.55 6.96
CA LEU A 63 -7.92 -0.66 6.40
C LEU A 63 -8.49 0.75 6.18
N LEU A 64 -7.69 1.77 6.51
CA LEU A 64 -8.07 3.18 6.35
C LEU A 64 -7.63 3.78 5.01
N GLY A 65 -6.72 3.13 4.30
CA GLY A 65 -6.13 3.62 3.04
C GLY A 65 -5.50 2.50 2.20
N GLU A 66 -4.59 2.87 1.31
CA GLU A 66 -4.00 1.96 0.32
C GLU A 66 -2.86 1.09 0.83
N LEU A 67 -2.21 1.40 1.96
CA LEU A 67 -1.05 0.62 2.42
C LEU A 67 0.06 0.63 1.35
N ASP A 68 0.53 1.83 1.02
CA ASP A 68 1.48 2.14 -0.05
C ASP A 68 2.75 2.84 0.47
N THR A 69 2.83 3.09 1.77
CA THR A 69 3.95 3.78 2.40
C THR A 69 5.19 2.89 2.48
N GLY A 70 6.36 3.43 2.12
CA GLY A 70 7.63 2.68 2.13
C GLY A 70 8.28 2.52 3.51
N PHE A 71 7.92 3.36 4.48
CA PHE A 71 8.56 3.44 5.80
C PHE A 71 7.52 3.46 6.93
N PRO A 72 7.78 2.78 8.07
CA PRO A 72 6.88 2.80 9.21
C PRO A 72 6.54 4.20 9.75
N GLN A 73 7.52 5.11 9.83
CA GLN A 73 7.34 6.45 10.39
C GLN A 73 6.42 7.30 9.51
N MET A 74 6.53 7.19 8.19
CA MET A 74 5.58 7.86 7.30
C MET A 74 4.14 7.38 7.55
N ALA A 75 3.92 6.08 7.81
CA ALA A 75 2.60 5.59 8.18
C ALA A 75 2.15 6.10 9.57
N ARG A 76 3.08 6.26 10.53
CA ARG A 76 2.77 6.92 11.82
C ARG A 76 2.38 8.39 11.64
N ASP A 77 3.01 9.10 10.72
CA ASP A 77 2.70 10.50 10.39
C ASP A 77 1.35 10.62 9.67
N GLU A 78 1.01 9.65 8.81
CA GLU A 78 -0.34 9.53 8.25
C GLU A 78 -1.37 9.29 9.35
N LEU A 79 -1.08 8.44 10.35
CA LEU A 79 -1.98 8.21 11.48
C LEU A 79 -2.14 9.46 12.33
N ASN A 80 -1.04 10.17 12.60
CA ASN A 80 -1.06 11.45 13.29
C ASN A 80 -2.00 12.42 12.55
N SER A 81 -1.79 12.60 11.25
CA SER A 81 -2.60 13.49 10.41
C SER A 81 -4.07 13.08 10.38
N TYR A 82 -4.35 11.77 10.29
CA TYR A 82 -5.70 11.25 10.34
C TYR A 82 -6.39 11.60 11.67
N LEU A 83 -5.73 11.36 12.81
CA LEU A 83 -6.29 11.62 14.14
C LEU A 83 -6.42 13.12 14.43
N TRP A 84 -5.47 13.94 13.98
CA TRP A 84 -5.51 15.39 14.14
C TRP A 84 -6.66 16.00 13.32
N ASN A 85 -6.83 15.60 12.05
CA ASN A 85 -7.95 16.07 11.22
C ASN A 85 -9.29 15.59 11.78
N LYS A 86 -9.36 14.37 12.30
CA LYS A 86 -10.55 13.85 12.99
C LYS A 86 -10.90 14.68 14.23
N ALA A 87 -9.89 15.07 15.03
CA ALA A 87 -10.08 15.94 16.18
C ALA A 87 -10.57 17.34 15.78
N LYS A 88 -10.09 17.85 14.64
CA LYS A 88 -10.48 19.15 14.06
C LYS A 88 -11.92 19.15 13.57
N ASP A 89 -12.25 18.19 12.72
CA ASP A 89 -13.40 18.27 11.81
C ASP A 89 -14.57 17.36 12.22
N GLU A 90 -14.30 16.31 12.99
CA GLU A 90 -15.30 15.26 13.27
C GLU A 90 -15.64 15.11 14.76
N ALA A 91 -14.76 15.53 15.69
CA ALA A 91 -14.99 15.30 17.12
C ALA A 91 -16.23 16.06 17.65
N GLU A 92 -17.18 15.32 18.22
CA GLU A 92 -18.47 15.87 18.67
C GLU A 92 -18.36 16.56 20.04
N ASP A 93 -17.46 16.07 20.90
CA ASP A 93 -17.28 16.59 22.25
C ASP A 93 -15.81 16.79 22.66
N ARG A 94 -15.62 17.42 23.83
CA ARG A 94 -14.28 17.74 24.38
C ARG A 94 -13.50 16.49 24.79
N ALA A 95 -14.18 15.46 25.29
CA ALA A 95 -13.54 14.24 25.77
C ALA A 95 -13.01 13.40 24.60
N GLU A 96 -13.79 13.31 23.51
CA GLU A 96 -13.38 12.71 22.25
C GLU A 96 -12.19 13.45 21.66
N ARG A 97 -12.29 14.78 21.51
CA ARG A 97 -11.19 15.61 20.98
C ARG A 97 -9.92 15.46 21.79
N ARG A 98 -10.00 15.51 23.13
CA ARG A 98 -8.85 15.28 24.01
C ARG A 98 -8.24 13.90 23.79
N SER A 99 -9.07 12.85 23.72
CA SER A 99 -8.58 11.48 23.49
C SER A 99 -7.85 11.34 22.15
N LEU A 100 -8.30 12.01 21.09
CA LEU A 100 -7.62 12.03 19.78
C LEU A 100 -6.28 12.78 19.86
N LEU A 101 -6.26 13.96 20.50
CA LEU A 101 -5.06 14.78 20.65
C LEU A 101 -4.00 14.16 21.57
N ASP A 102 -4.40 13.39 22.59
CA ASP A 102 -3.47 12.60 23.42
C ASP A 102 -2.74 11.54 22.57
N ALA A 103 -3.45 10.90 21.63
CA ALA A 103 -2.86 9.93 20.71
C ALA A 103 -1.94 10.62 19.67
N VAL A 104 -2.32 11.80 19.17
CA VAL A 104 -1.44 12.63 18.33
C VAL A 104 -0.14 12.95 19.07
N THR A 105 -0.22 13.47 20.30
CA THR A 105 0.96 13.78 21.13
C THR A 105 1.87 12.57 21.34
N LEU A 106 1.29 11.38 21.51
CA LEU A 106 2.05 10.15 21.63
C LEU A 106 2.81 9.80 20.34
N LEU A 107 2.17 9.96 19.18
CA LEU A 107 2.78 9.70 17.86
C LEU A 107 3.87 10.72 17.50
N GLU A 108 3.78 11.95 18.01
CA GLU A 108 4.82 12.99 17.83
C GLU A 108 6.07 12.75 18.70
N THR A 109 5.95 11.94 19.75
CA THR A 109 7.03 11.75 20.74
C THR A 109 7.62 10.35 20.77
N LYS A 110 6.89 9.33 20.30
CA LYS A 110 7.32 7.93 20.34
C LYS A 110 6.96 7.20 19.04
N PRO A 111 7.81 6.28 18.57
CA PRO A 111 7.53 5.47 17.37
C PRO A 111 6.56 4.33 17.71
N VAL A 112 5.38 4.65 18.24
CA VAL A 112 4.36 3.66 18.59
C VAL A 112 3.64 3.18 17.34
N ASN A 113 3.43 1.87 17.24
CA ASN A 113 2.71 1.24 16.11
C ASN A 113 1.22 1.02 16.41
N GLU A 114 0.76 1.28 17.63
CA GLU A 114 -0.63 1.14 18.03
C GLU A 114 -1.01 2.22 19.04
N VAL A 115 -2.16 2.85 18.84
CA VAL A 115 -2.77 3.82 19.77
C VAL A 115 -4.26 3.54 19.91
N THR A 116 -4.85 3.95 21.02
CA THR A 116 -6.30 3.91 21.22
C THR A 116 -6.80 5.32 21.46
N ALA A 117 -7.78 5.76 20.67
CA ALA A 117 -8.41 7.07 20.82
C ALA A 117 -9.90 6.96 20.51
N ALA A 118 -10.73 7.67 21.28
CA ALA A 118 -12.19 7.66 21.13
C ALA A 118 -12.81 6.25 21.08
N GLY A 119 -12.24 5.30 21.84
CA GLY A 119 -12.71 3.90 21.88
C GLY A 119 -12.36 3.05 20.63
N VAL A 120 -11.56 3.57 19.72
CA VAL A 120 -11.06 2.87 18.51
C VAL A 120 -9.57 2.57 18.67
N ARG A 121 -9.17 1.33 18.32
CA ARG A 121 -7.75 0.97 18.21
C ARG A 121 -7.27 1.26 16.80
N TYR A 122 -6.18 1.99 16.67
CA TYR A 122 -5.52 2.25 15.40
C TYR A 122 -4.15 1.59 15.42
N ARG A 123 -3.78 0.93 14.32
CA ARG A 123 -2.53 0.19 14.19
C ARG A 123 -1.85 0.53 12.87
N VAL A 124 -0.54 0.76 12.92
CA VAL A 124 0.34 0.70 11.75
C VAL A 124 0.53 -0.76 11.39
N VAL A 125 0.08 -1.14 10.20
CA VAL A 125 0.09 -2.51 9.69
C VAL A 125 1.11 -2.67 8.58
N ARG A 126 1.63 -3.89 8.45
CA ARG A 126 2.65 -4.29 7.49
C ARG A 126 2.08 -5.28 6.47
N ALA A 127 2.40 -5.09 5.20
CA ALA A 127 2.18 -6.09 4.15
C ALA A 127 3.43 -6.24 3.27
N ASP A 128 3.60 -7.39 2.66
CA ASP A 128 4.64 -7.63 1.65
C ASP A 128 4.05 -7.48 0.25
N GLU A 129 4.60 -6.58 -0.54
CA GLU A 129 4.24 -6.42 -1.95
C GLU A 129 5.02 -7.39 -2.82
N PHE A 130 4.33 -8.08 -3.72
CA PHE A 130 4.94 -8.97 -4.70
C PHE A 130 4.26 -8.89 -6.07
N ALA A 131 4.99 -9.29 -7.10
CA ALA A 131 4.45 -9.52 -8.43
C ALA A 131 4.69 -10.97 -8.83
N ARG A 132 3.78 -11.53 -9.63
CA ARG A 132 4.01 -12.84 -10.24
C ARG A 132 4.93 -12.71 -11.45
N ILE A 133 5.76 -13.72 -11.67
CA ILE A 133 6.74 -13.76 -12.77
C ILE A 133 6.73 -15.12 -13.48
N GLY A 134 6.86 -15.07 -14.80
CA GLY A 134 6.91 -16.24 -15.67
C GLY A 134 7.44 -15.87 -17.05
N GLY A 135 8.27 -16.74 -17.64
CA GLY A 135 8.91 -16.45 -18.94
C GLY A 135 9.72 -15.15 -18.96
N GLY A 136 10.32 -14.76 -17.83
CA GLY A 136 11.09 -13.53 -17.69
C GLY A 136 10.25 -12.24 -17.73
N ARG A 137 8.94 -12.32 -17.46
CA ARG A 137 8.02 -11.18 -17.45
C ARG A 137 7.18 -11.16 -16.19
N LEU A 138 6.93 -9.96 -15.67
CA LEU A 138 5.94 -9.76 -14.62
C LEU A 138 4.53 -9.90 -15.21
N GLU A 139 3.60 -10.32 -14.37
CA GLU A 139 2.20 -10.45 -14.73
C GLU A 139 1.59 -9.09 -15.13
N PRO A 140 1.02 -8.95 -16.33
CA PRO A 140 0.26 -7.77 -16.72
C PRO A 140 -1.16 -7.81 -16.11
N PRO A 141 -1.92 -6.72 -16.18
CA PRO A 141 -3.34 -6.73 -15.86
C PRO A 141 -4.09 -7.89 -16.52
N ARG A 142 -4.95 -8.55 -15.74
CA ARG A 142 -5.85 -9.61 -16.18
C ARG A 142 -7.06 -9.04 -16.90
N ALA A 143 -7.75 -9.88 -17.66
CA ALA A 143 -8.97 -9.44 -18.36
C ALA A 143 -10.12 -9.20 -17.36
N THR A 144 -10.11 -9.92 -16.23
CA THR A 144 -11.11 -9.79 -15.15
C THR A 144 -10.76 -8.76 -14.09
N ASP A 145 -9.62 -8.08 -14.19
CA ASP A 145 -9.31 -6.98 -13.28
C ASP A 145 -10.25 -5.79 -13.55
N PRO A 146 -10.83 -5.17 -12.50
CA PRO A 146 -11.61 -3.94 -12.66
C PRO A 146 -10.78 -2.85 -13.31
N ASP A 147 -11.26 -2.36 -14.45
CA ASP A 147 -10.58 -1.37 -15.27
C ASP A 147 -11.55 -0.25 -15.63
N GLU A 148 -11.02 0.95 -15.79
CA GLU A 148 -11.75 2.15 -16.17
C GLU A 148 -11.44 2.52 -17.63
N ASP A 149 -12.21 3.44 -18.20
CA ASP A 149 -11.93 4.03 -19.50
C ASP A 149 -11.66 5.54 -19.33
N GLY A 150 -10.94 6.13 -20.28
CA GLY A 150 -10.65 7.58 -20.30
C GLY A 150 -9.22 7.95 -19.93
N TRP A 151 -8.80 9.14 -20.35
CA TRP A 151 -7.43 9.65 -20.20
C TRP A 151 -7.35 10.97 -19.43
N ASP A 152 -8.36 11.26 -18.62
CA ASP A 152 -8.29 12.37 -17.67
C ASP A 152 -7.26 12.02 -16.58
N LEU A 153 -6.11 12.70 -16.63
CA LEU A 153 -4.99 12.46 -15.74
C LEU A 153 -5.30 12.90 -14.30
N ASP A 154 -6.28 13.78 -14.11
CA ASP A 154 -6.67 14.31 -12.80
C ASP A 154 -7.93 13.64 -12.25
N ALA A 155 -8.51 12.68 -12.98
CA ALA A 155 -9.69 11.97 -12.52
C ALA A 155 -9.37 11.15 -11.25
N PRO A 156 -10.14 11.34 -10.17
CA PRO A 156 -9.88 10.70 -8.89
C PRO A 156 -9.98 9.19 -9.00
N GLU A 157 -9.05 8.49 -8.35
CA GLU A 157 -9.08 7.04 -8.26
C GLU A 157 -9.73 6.60 -6.94
N THR A 158 -10.73 5.72 -7.03
CA THR A 158 -11.38 5.19 -5.82
C THR A 158 -10.53 4.08 -5.23
N SER A 159 -10.13 4.26 -3.98
CA SER A 159 -9.42 3.24 -3.21
C SER A 159 -10.20 1.94 -3.14
N ARG A 160 -9.55 0.82 -3.48
CA ARG A 160 -10.12 -0.54 -3.34
C ARG A 160 -9.73 -1.20 -2.03
N THR A 161 -8.76 -0.62 -1.33
CA THR A 161 -8.23 -1.13 -0.07
C THR A 161 -8.89 -0.43 1.13
N LYS A 162 -9.30 0.83 1.00
CA LYS A 162 -10.01 1.56 2.05
C LYS A 162 -11.33 0.86 2.41
N GLY A 163 -11.52 0.60 3.69
CA GLY A 163 -12.67 -0.13 4.21
C GLY A 163 -12.57 -1.65 4.11
N PHE A 164 -11.51 -2.19 3.50
CA PHE A 164 -11.28 -3.63 3.40
C PHE A 164 -11.14 -4.26 4.79
N VAL A 165 -11.88 -5.35 5.02
CA VAL A 165 -11.86 -6.08 6.30
C VAL A 165 -10.78 -7.13 6.25
N VAL A 166 -9.80 -7.00 7.14
CA VAL A 166 -8.73 -7.97 7.32
C VAL A 166 -9.26 -9.14 8.16
N ASP A 167 -9.63 -10.22 7.47
CA ASP A 167 -10.15 -11.45 8.05
C ASP A 167 -9.54 -12.69 7.37
N HIS A 168 -8.70 -13.42 8.10
CA HIS A 168 -8.07 -14.65 7.60
C HIS A 168 -9.10 -15.78 7.38
N ALA A 169 -10.10 -15.86 8.25
CA ALA A 169 -11.12 -16.92 8.24
C ALA A 169 -12.30 -16.63 7.31
N ALA A 170 -12.37 -15.43 6.73
CA ALA A 170 -13.34 -15.10 5.70
C ALA A 170 -13.23 -16.10 4.54
N ALA A 171 -14.39 -16.54 4.04
CA ALA A 171 -14.43 -17.55 3.00
C ALA A 171 -14.04 -16.95 1.64
N VAL A 172 -13.03 -17.54 0.99
CA VAL A 172 -12.47 -17.09 -0.28
C VAL A 172 -12.76 -18.06 -1.41
N GLY A 173 -12.50 -17.61 -2.64
CA GLY A 173 -12.51 -18.46 -3.82
C GLY A 173 -11.39 -19.50 -3.82
N LEU A 174 -11.42 -20.42 -4.79
CA LEU A 174 -10.48 -21.55 -4.83
C LEU A 174 -9.05 -21.07 -5.11
N THR A 175 -8.87 -20.23 -6.13
CA THR A 175 -7.53 -19.77 -6.51
C THR A 175 -6.90 -18.90 -5.42
N GLU A 176 -7.68 -18.02 -4.78
CA GLU A 176 -7.18 -17.24 -3.64
C GLU A 176 -6.82 -18.15 -2.44
N GLY A 177 -7.62 -19.19 -2.18
CA GLY A 177 -7.30 -20.18 -1.15
C GLY A 177 -5.97 -20.90 -1.41
N MET A 178 -5.73 -21.31 -2.66
CA MET A 178 -4.45 -21.91 -3.08
C MET A 178 -3.28 -20.92 -2.92
N ASP A 179 -3.48 -19.66 -3.29
CA ASP A 179 -2.47 -18.61 -3.16
C ASP A 179 -2.12 -18.36 -1.69
N ARG A 180 -3.12 -18.25 -0.81
CA ARG A 180 -2.89 -18.12 0.64
C ARG A 180 -2.07 -19.30 1.17
N VAL A 181 -2.42 -20.55 0.81
CA VAL A 181 -1.65 -21.75 1.20
C VAL A 181 -0.21 -21.67 0.71
N GLY A 182 0.01 -21.29 -0.55
CA GLY A 182 1.36 -21.15 -1.13
C GLY A 182 2.21 -20.07 -0.45
N LEU A 183 1.57 -19.05 0.13
CA LEU A 183 2.21 -17.91 0.77
C LEU A 183 2.40 -18.06 2.30
N LEU A 184 1.83 -19.08 2.94
CA LEU A 184 1.99 -19.30 4.39
C LEU A 184 3.46 -19.30 4.81
N HIS A 185 4.31 -19.97 4.02
CA HIS A 185 5.75 -20.10 4.27
C HIS A 185 6.60 -19.00 3.61
N LEU A 186 5.98 -17.95 3.06
CA LEU A 186 6.71 -16.85 2.44
C LEU A 186 7.64 -16.18 3.46
N SER A 187 8.94 -16.25 3.21
CA SER A 187 9.94 -15.59 4.02
C SER A 187 11.12 -15.15 3.15
N TYR A 188 11.83 -14.10 3.58
CA TYR A 188 12.96 -13.58 2.82
C TYR A 188 14.17 -14.50 3.00
N THR A 189 14.64 -15.10 1.90
CA THR A 189 15.73 -16.08 1.90
C THR A 189 16.97 -15.63 1.12
N ALA A 190 16.83 -14.67 0.21
CA ALA A 190 17.94 -14.20 -0.62
C ALA A 190 18.98 -13.44 0.21
N SER A 191 20.27 -13.73 -0.02
CA SER A 191 21.41 -13.11 0.68
C SER A 191 21.52 -11.60 0.51
N ARG A 192 20.83 -11.02 -0.49
CA ARG A 192 20.73 -9.57 -0.69
C ARG A 192 19.98 -8.84 0.43
N PHE A 193 19.12 -9.54 1.16
CA PHE A 193 18.43 -8.97 2.31
C PHE A 193 19.34 -9.03 3.54
N PRO A 194 19.43 -7.99 4.38
CA PRO A 194 20.18 -8.03 5.64
C PRO A 194 19.79 -9.20 6.57
N ASP A 195 20.72 -9.64 7.41
CA ASP A 195 20.54 -10.84 8.25
C ASP A 195 19.39 -10.72 9.26
N ASP A 196 19.27 -9.55 9.88
CA ASP A 196 18.17 -9.18 10.78
C ASP A 196 16.82 -9.15 10.06
N VAL A 197 16.75 -8.58 8.86
CA VAL A 197 15.57 -8.59 8.00
C VAL A 197 15.12 -10.02 7.67
N ARG A 198 16.07 -10.92 7.36
CA ARG A 198 15.75 -12.35 7.13
C ARG A 198 15.28 -13.03 8.41
N ALA A 199 15.93 -12.80 9.53
CA ALA A 199 15.55 -13.38 10.83
C ALA A 199 14.14 -12.93 11.27
N ASP A 200 13.82 -11.65 11.08
CA ASP A 200 12.51 -11.08 11.36
C ASP A 200 11.43 -11.68 10.45
N SER A 201 11.74 -11.87 9.17
CA SER A 201 10.85 -12.55 8.24
C SER A 201 10.60 -14.01 8.58
N GLN A 202 11.58 -14.73 9.13
CA GLN A 202 11.40 -16.11 9.58
C GLN A 202 10.55 -16.17 10.86
N ARG A 203 10.81 -15.28 11.83
CA ARG A 203 10.03 -15.20 13.07
C ARG A 203 8.56 -14.89 12.82
N ALA A 204 8.26 -14.10 11.79
CA ALA A 204 6.89 -13.80 11.39
C ALA A 204 6.07 -15.06 11.03
N LEU A 205 6.71 -16.14 10.58
CA LEU A 205 6.03 -17.41 10.29
C LEU A 205 5.38 -18.01 11.55
N THR A 206 5.95 -17.77 12.73
CA THR A 206 5.45 -18.29 14.00
C THR A 206 4.56 -17.30 14.74
N THR A 207 4.87 -16.00 14.68
CA THR A 207 4.09 -14.97 15.41
C THR A 207 2.83 -14.55 14.66
N HIS A 208 2.86 -14.59 13.33
CA HIS A 208 1.77 -14.21 12.44
C HIS A 208 1.60 -15.27 11.32
N PRO A 209 1.20 -16.50 11.68
CA PRO A 209 1.15 -17.63 10.75
C PRO A 209 0.05 -17.50 9.68
N GLY A 210 -1.01 -16.75 9.96
CA GLY A 210 -2.09 -16.51 9.01
C GLY A 210 -1.69 -15.52 7.92
N VAL A 211 -2.36 -15.59 6.77
CA VAL A 211 -2.16 -14.64 5.66
C VAL A 211 -3.48 -14.15 5.08
N VAL A 212 -3.55 -12.87 4.74
CA VAL A 212 -4.65 -12.25 4.00
C VAL A 212 -4.08 -11.61 2.74
N LEU A 213 -4.72 -11.86 1.61
CA LEU A 213 -4.41 -11.18 0.36
C LEU A 213 -5.29 -9.94 0.24
N LEU A 214 -4.66 -8.79 -0.03
CA LEU A 214 -5.37 -7.56 -0.32
C LEU A 214 -5.80 -7.52 -1.78
N PRO A 215 -6.80 -6.69 -2.15
CA PRO A 215 -7.14 -6.47 -3.54
C PRO A 215 -5.89 -6.10 -4.36
N PRO A 216 -5.74 -6.63 -5.59
CA PRO A 216 -4.59 -6.32 -6.43
C PRO A 216 -4.57 -4.85 -6.79
N THR A 217 -3.37 -4.32 -6.93
CA THR A 217 -3.10 -2.97 -7.46
C THR A 217 -2.22 -3.08 -8.69
N PHE A 218 -2.04 -1.95 -9.36
CA PHE A 218 -1.31 -1.86 -10.62
C PHE A 218 -0.27 -0.77 -10.51
N ARG A 219 0.86 -0.97 -11.19
CA ARG A 219 1.88 0.06 -11.30
C ARG A 219 2.65 -0.04 -12.60
N VAL A 220 3.43 0.99 -12.85
CA VAL A 220 4.38 1.04 -13.95
C VAL A 220 5.75 0.66 -13.42
N VAL A 221 6.39 -0.25 -14.14
CA VAL A 221 7.80 -0.59 -13.92
C VAL A 221 8.60 -0.34 -15.19
N GLU A 222 9.83 0.12 -15.02
CA GLU A 222 10.83 0.12 -16.08
C GLU A 222 11.58 -1.21 -16.04
N ARG A 223 11.64 -1.90 -17.17
CA ARG A 223 12.37 -3.16 -17.31
C ARG A 223 13.83 -2.88 -17.62
N ASN A 224 14.70 -3.28 -16.72
CA ASN A 224 16.15 -3.33 -16.92
C ASN A 224 16.56 -4.73 -17.44
N GLU A 225 17.84 -4.92 -17.75
CA GLU A 225 18.34 -6.20 -18.29
C GLU A 225 18.02 -7.40 -17.39
N GLN A 226 18.15 -7.23 -16.06
CA GLN A 226 17.97 -8.31 -15.08
C GLN A 226 17.06 -7.93 -13.90
N SER A 227 16.44 -6.75 -13.94
CA SER A 227 15.65 -6.22 -12.83
C SER A 227 14.52 -5.32 -13.32
N TRP A 228 13.73 -4.82 -12.38
CA TRP A 228 12.71 -3.82 -12.63
C TRP A 228 12.91 -2.65 -11.68
N SER A 229 12.80 -1.44 -12.20
CA SER A 229 12.76 -0.21 -11.41
C SER A 229 11.31 0.23 -11.26
N MET A 230 10.94 0.69 -10.07
CA MET A 230 9.61 1.28 -9.84
C MET A 230 9.56 2.67 -10.48
N VAL A 231 8.52 2.93 -11.27
CA VAL A 231 8.34 4.23 -11.96
C VAL A 231 7.21 5.02 -11.31
N THR A 232 6.12 4.34 -10.94
CA THR A 232 4.96 4.96 -10.29
C THR A 232 4.58 4.28 -8.98
N GLY A 233 3.73 4.95 -8.20
CA GLY A 233 3.04 4.39 -7.05
C GLY A 233 2.05 3.26 -7.40
N GLN A 234 1.26 2.85 -6.43
CA GLN A 234 0.19 1.86 -6.62
C GLN A 234 -1.10 2.53 -7.08
N HIS A 235 -1.78 1.89 -8.03
CA HIS A 235 -3.07 2.31 -8.57
C HIS A 235 -4.11 1.23 -8.39
N ALA A 236 -5.35 1.60 -8.12
CA ALA A 236 -6.46 0.67 -7.91
C ALA A 236 -6.92 -0.02 -9.20
N THR A 237 -6.62 0.58 -10.35
CA THR A 237 -7.04 0.13 -11.69
C THR A 237 -5.87 0.10 -12.69
N PRO A 238 -5.92 -0.77 -13.72
CA PRO A 238 -4.94 -0.74 -14.80
C PRO A 238 -4.91 0.62 -15.52
N GLN A 239 -6.08 1.23 -15.76
CA GLN A 239 -6.16 2.54 -16.38
C GLN A 239 -5.56 3.65 -15.51
N GLY A 240 -5.68 3.59 -14.18
CA GLY A 240 -4.97 4.47 -13.25
C GLY A 240 -3.45 4.42 -13.47
N ALA A 241 -2.88 3.20 -13.52
CA ALA A 241 -1.45 3.03 -13.80
C ALA A 241 -1.04 3.51 -15.20
N ARG A 242 -1.90 3.32 -16.22
CA ARG A 242 -1.66 3.86 -17.58
C ARG A 242 -1.66 5.38 -17.60
N ARG A 243 -2.59 6.03 -16.89
CA ARG A 243 -2.63 7.48 -16.72
C ARG A 243 -1.38 7.98 -16.01
N ALA A 244 -0.95 7.30 -14.95
CA ALA A 244 0.29 7.62 -14.24
C ALA A 244 1.55 7.49 -15.11
N LEU A 245 1.61 6.54 -16.05
CA LEU A 245 2.70 6.49 -17.04
C LEU A 245 2.68 7.72 -17.96
N VAL A 246 1.50 8.13 -18.43
CA VAL A 246 1.38 9.34 -19.28
C VAL A 246 1.76 10.58 -18.49
N ASP A 247 1.30 10.69 -17.24
CA ASP A 247 1.66 11.75 -16.31
C ASP A 247 3.18 11.83 -16.13
N HIS A 248 3.83 10.71 -15.78
CA HIS A 248 5.28 10.59 -15.65
C HIS A 248 6.07 11.05 -16.90
N LEU A 249 5.51 10.84 -18.10
CA LEU A 249 6.16 11.22 -19.36
C LEU A 249 5.94 12.69 -19.75
N THR A 250 4.81 13.27 -19.34
CA THR A 250 4.33 14.56 -19.88
C THR A 250 4.33 15.70 -18.88
N ARG A 251 4.18 15.40 -17.59
CA ARG A 251 4.30 16.36 -16.51
C ARG A 251 5.72 16.26 -15.96
N PRO A 252 6.62 17.22 -16.27
CA PRO A 252 7.79 17.37 -15.42
C PRO A 252 7.31 17.56 -13.97
N MET A 253 8.14 17.15 -13.00
CA MET A 253 7.89 17.27 -11.56
C MET A 253 7.09 18.54 -11.25
N PRO A 254 6.03 18.50 -10.41
CA PRO A 254 5.13 19.63 -10.22
C PRO A 254 5.93 20.91 -10.22
N GLU A 255 5.60 21.83 -11.14
CA GLU A 255 6.13 23.19 -11.11
C GLU A 255 6.00 23.63 -9.66
N LEU A 256 7.11 23.61 -8.93
CA LEU A 256 7.11 24.09 -7.56
C LEU A 256 6.60 25.51 -7.73
N PRO A 257 5.52 25.91 -7.03
CA PRO A 257 5.02 27.27 -7.16
C PRO A 257 6.22 28.20 -7.03
N ASP A 258 6.30 29.23 -7.89
CA ASP A 258 7.35 30.25 -7.89
C ASP A 258 7.36 30.97 -6.53
N LEU A 259 7.90 30.29 -5.53
CA LEU A 259 8.06 30.75 -4.17
C LEU A 259 9.38 31.51 -4.15
N PRO A 260 9.37 32.79 -3.76
CA PRO A 260 10.60 33.58 -3.68
C PRO A 260 11.64 32.85 -2.82
N GLY A 261 12.82 32.57 -3.39
CA GLY A 261 13.94 31.95 -2.67
C GLY A 261 14.08 30.42 -2.80
N MET A 262 13.26 29.75 -3.63
CA MET A 262 13.55 28.36 -4.02
C MET A 262 14.84 28.30 -4.86
N PRO A 263 15.78 27.39 -4.56
CA PRO A 263 16.94 27.17 -5.43
C PRO A 263 16.47 26.67 -6.81
N GLU A 264 17.13 27.13 -7.88
CA GLU A 264 16.91 26.57 -9.21
C GLU A 264 16.99 25.03 -9.15
N LEU A 265 16.08 24.35 -9.85
CA LEU A 265 16.12 22.89 -9.94
C LEU A 265 17.52 22.47 -10.43
N PRO A 266 18.20 21.54 -9.73
CA PRO A 266 19.49 21.04 -10.17
C PRO A 266 19.45 20.57 -11.63
N GLU A 267 20.51 20.80 -12.39
CA GLU A 267 20.60 20.44 -13.82
C GLU A 267 20.21 18.98 -14.11
N TRP A 268 20.51 18.05 -13.19
CA TRP A 268 20.14 16.64 -13.34
C TRP A 268 18.64 16.35 -13.25
N MET A 269 17.82 17.30 -12.76
CA MET A 269 16.35 17.25 -12.76
C MET A 269 15.72 17.92 -13.99
N LYS A 270 16.48 18.72 -14.75
CA LYS A 270 15.94 19.42 -15.92
C LYS A 270 15.80 18.42 -17.07
N VAL A 271 14.60 18.32 -17.63
CA VAL A 271 14.34 17.51 -18.83
C VAL A 271 14.65 18.37 -20.06
N ASP A 272 15.57 17.89 -20.91
CA ASP A 272 15.86 18.53 -22.20
C ASP A 272 14.57 18.64 -23.05
N GLU A 273 14.33 19.78 -23.70
CA GLU A 273 13.17 20.01 -24.56
C GLU A 273 13.01 18.92 -25.63
N LYS A 274 14.13 18.40 -26.16
CA LYS A 274 14.10 17.29 -27.12
C LYS A 274 13.59 15.99 -26.48
N GLU A 275 13.95 15.74 -25.23
CA GLU A 275 13.46 14.60 -24.45
C GLU A 275 11.97 14.75 -24.13
N ALA A 276 11.55 15.93 -23.68
CA ALA A 276 10.15 16.25 -23.45
C ALA A 276 9.30 16.02 -24.71
N ALA A 277 9.75 16.51 -25.87
CA ALA A 277 9.05 16.32 -27.15
C ALA A 277 9.01 14.84 -27.60
N VAL A 278 10.02 14.02 -27.27
CA VAL A 278 9.99 12.59 -27.53
C VAL A 278 8.98 11.90 -26.60
N ASN A 279 8.98 12.24 -25.32
CA ASN A 279 8.07 11.67 -24.33
C ASN A 279 6.61 12.04 -24.63
N GLU A 280 6.33 13.28 -25.00
CA GLU A 280 5.00 13.74 -25.39
C GLU A 280 4.48 12.98 -26.62
N ARG A 281 5.31 12.79 -27.65
CA ARG A 281 4.95 11.97 -28.82
C ARG A 281 4.71 10.51 -28.46
N ALA A 282 5.49 9.96 -27.54
CA ALA A 282 5.32 8.58 -27.06
C ALA A 282 4.02 8.44 -26.28
N ALA A 283 3.71 9.37 -25.37
CA ALA A 283 2.46 9.45 -24.63
C ALA A 283 1.26 9.54 -25.58
N LYS A 284 1.28 10.42 -26.59
CA LYS A 284 0.20 10.53 -27.58
C LYS A 284 -0.03 9.24 -28.37
N LYS A 285 1.03 8.51 -28.72
CA LYS A 285 0.92 7.19 -29.38
C LYS A 285 0.38 6.12 -28.42
N PHE A 286 0.75 6.20 -27.15
CA PHE A 286 0.26 5.30 -26.12
C PHE A 286 -1.24 5.50 -25.91
N THR A 287 -1.71 6.74 -25.72
CA THR A 287 -3.12 7.05 -25.48
C THR A 287 -4.04 6.73 -26.66
N ALA A 288 -3.51 6.70 -27.89
CA ALA A 288 -4.25 6.29 -29.09
C ALA A 288 -4.55 4.77 -29.15
N ARG A 289 -3.89 3.94 -28.33
CA ARG A 289 -4.12 2.48 -28.29
C ARG A 289 -5.24 2.14 -27.31
N ARG A 290 -5.96 1.05 -27.59
CA ARG A 290 -6.94 0.50 -26.65
C ARG A 290 -6.21 -0.30 -25.55
N ARG A 291 -6.31 0.17 -24.30
CA ARG A 291 -5.78 -0.49 -23.08
C ARG A 291 -4.32 -1.00 -23.22
N PRO A 292 -3.36 -0.15 -23.63
CA PRO A 292 -1.97 -0.56 -23.76
C PRO A 292 -1.36 -0.85 -22.38
N ASN A 293 -0.58 -1.93 -22.28
CA ASN A 293 0.15 -2.27 -21.05
C ASN A 293 1.68 -2.20 -21.24
N GLU A 294 2.16 -1.81 -22.44
CA GLU A 294 3.58 -1.79 -22.77
C GLU A 294 3.91 -0.54 -23.61
N LEU A 295 4.98 0.14 -23.24
CA LEU A 295 5.55 1.27 -23.96
C LEU A 295 7.07 1.12 -24.07
N VAL A 296 7.62 1.40 -25.25
CA VAL A 296 9.06 1.51 -25.45
C VAL A 296 9.36 2.92 -25.97
N VAL A 297 10.22 3.64 -25.27
CA VAL A 297 10.66 4.98 -25.64
C VAL A 297 12.15 5.12 -25.35
N ARG A 298 12.93 5.51 -26.36
CA ARG A 298 14.41 5.64 -26.29
C ARG A 298 15.14 4.42 -25.70
N GLY A 299 14.66 3.22 -26.00
CA GLY A 299 15.25 1.96 -25.49
C GLY A 299 14.84 1.60 -24.06
N LYS A 300 14.16 2.50 -23.34
CA LYS A 300 13.52 2.18 -22.06
C LYS A 300 12.19 1.48 -22.32
N ARG A 301 11.92 0.43 -21.56
CA ARG A 301 10.68 -0.34 -21.67
C ARG A 301 9.89 -0.21 -20.37
N PHE A 302 8.68 0.30 -20.50
CA PHE A 302 7.73 0.43 -19.41
C PHE A 302 6.64 -0.64 -19.57
N ASP A 303 6.39 -1.40 -18.52
CA ASP A 303 5.31 -2.38 -18.45
C ASP A 303 4.33 -1.97 -17.33
N VAL A 304 3.03 -1.98 -17.61
CA VAL A 304 1.96 -1.91 -16.60
C VAL A 304 1.80 -3.33 -16.03
N VAL A 305 2.01 -3.46 -14.72
CA VAL A 305 2.06 -4.76 -14.05
C VAL A 305 1.03 -4.84 -12.93
N ARG A 306 0.50 -6.05 -12.73
CA ARG A 306 -0.36 -6.40 -11.61
C ARG A 306 0.51 -6.78 -10.42
N VAL A 307 0.26 -6.16 -9.27
CA VAL A 307 0.94 -6.47 -8.01
C VAL A 307 -0.09 -6.89 -6.96
N GLU A 308 0.37 -7.76 -6.07
CA GLU A 308 -0.42 -8.28 -4.96
C GLU A 308 0.28 -7.90 -3.65
N ARG A 309 -0.50 -7.84 -2.56
CA ARG A 309 0.00 -7.56 -1.23
C ARG A 309 -0.50 -8.63 -0.29
N VAL A 310 0.43 -9.22 0.46
CA VAL A 310 0.12 -10.22 1.48
C VAL A 310 0.39 -9.65 2.87
N MET A 311 -0.63 -9.72 3.72
CA MET A 311 -0.55 -9.30 5.12
C MET A 311 -0.49 -10.53 6.01
N ARG A 312 0.46 -10.56 6.95
CA ARG A 312 0.55 -11.61 7.96
C ARG A 312 -0.35 -11.30 9.15
N ILE A 313 -1.03 -12.33 9.65
CA ILE A 313 -2.04 -12.24 10.72
C ILE A 313 -1.66 -13.19 11.86
N GLY A 314 -1.59 -12.65 13.07
CA GLY A 314 -1.42 -13.39 14.32
C GLY A 314 -2.69 -13.41 15.16
N PRO A 315 -2.62 -13.96 16.38
CA PRO A 315 -3.75 -13.98 17.32
C PRO A 315 -4.33 -12.58 17.61
N ASP A 316 -3.48 -11.56 17.63
CA ASP A 316 -3.85 -10.16 17.91
C ASP A 316 -4.16 -9.35 16.64
N GLY A 317 -4.28 -9.99 15.48
CA GLY A 317 -4.59 -9.38 14.20
C GLY A 317 -3.37 -9.14 13.30
N PRO A 318 -3.39 -8.12 12.44
CA PRO A 318 -2.35 -7.90 11.44
C PRO A 318 -1.00 -7.53 12.05
N GLU A 319 0.06 -8.02 11.42
CA GLU A 319 1.46 -7.76 11.77
C GLU A 319 1.76 -6.24 11.76
N THR A 320 2.41 -5.77 12.81
CA THR A 320 2.97 -4.42 12.91
C THR A 320 4.34 -4.35 12.23
N PRO A 321 4.92 -3.14 12.01
CA PRO A 321 6.33 -3.03 11.65
C PRO A 321 7.24 -3.91 12.50
N ARG A 322 8.19 -4.57 11.85
CA ARG A 322 9.21 -5.43 12.47
C ARG A 322 10.35 -4.58 13.03
N PRO A 323 11.12 -5.08 14.02
CA PRO A 323 12.33 -4.41 14.48
C PRO A 323 13.32 -4.04 13.36
N SER A 324 13.44 -4.87 12.33
CA SER A 324 14.29 -4.60 11.16
C SER A 324 13.71 -3.55 10.18
N ASP A 325 12.45 -3.15 10.34
CA ASP A 325 11.84 -2.10 9.52
C ASP A 325 12.27 -0.74 10.12
N THR A 326 13.41 -0.22 9.65
CA THR A 326 14.02 1.01 10.16
C THR A 326 13.52 2.25 9.43
N ASP A 327 13.44 3.35 10.15
CA ASP A 327 13.08 4.67 9.63
C ASP A 327 14.32 5.57 9.52
N ASP A 328 14.37 6.41 8.49
CA ASP A 328 15.43 7.41 8.32
C ASP A 328 15.24 8.64 9.24
N TYR A 329 14.02 8.83 9.75
CA TYR A 329 13.66 9.91 10.66
C TYR A 329 12.70 9.44 11.75
N GLY A 330 12.66 10.16 12.86
CA GLY A 330 11.86 9.79 14.03
C GLY A 330 10.56 10.59 14.18
N PRO A 331 9.80 10.32 15.25
CA PRO A 331 8.63 11.09 15.65
C PRO A 331 8.91 12.60 15.68
N SER A 332 8.00 13.39 15.11
CA SER A 332 8.07 14.84 15.12
C SER A 332 6.67 15.47 15.16
N GLN A 333 6.58 16.71 15.59
CA GLN A 333 5.34 17.49 15.50
C GLN A 333 5.15 17.96 14.06
N ILE A 334 4.09 17.49 13.40
CA ILE A 334 3.80 17.78 11.99
C ILE A 334 2.58 18.69 11.79
N HIS A 335 1.78 18.90 12.84
CA HIS A 335 0.61 19.80 12.81
C HIS A 335 0.74 20.92 13.86
N PRO A 336 0.07 22.07 13.66
CA PRO A 336 -0.12 23.05 14.72
C PRO A 336 -0.82 22.44 15.94
N ARG A 337 -0.56 23.00 17.13
CA ARG A 337 -1.19 22.50 18.35
C ARG A 337 -2.66 22.89 18.38
N MET A 338 -3.50 21.98 18.87
CA MET A 338 -4.93 22.19 19.08
C MET A 338 -5.27 21.86 20.53
N ASP A 339 -6.15 22.66 21.15
CA ASP A 339 -6.69 22.35 22.47
C ASP A 339 -7.99 21.52 22.40
N GLU A 340 -8.50 21.05 23.56
CA GLU A 340 -9.75 20.27 23.62
C GLU A 340 -11.01 21.06 23.20
N HIS A 341 -10.91 22.38 23.01
CA HIS A 341 -11.96 23.25 22.50
C HIS A 341 -11.90 23.45 20.99
N GLY A 342 -10.88 22.88 20.32
CA GLY A 342 -10.67 23.04 18.88
C GLY A 342 -9.92 24.33 18.51
N THR A 343 -9.36 25.05 19.48
CA THR A 343 -8.57 26.26 19.23
C THR A 343 -7.20 25.84 18.69
N ILE A 344 -6.89 26.25 17.46
CA ILE A 344 -5.60 25.98 16.82
C ILE A 344 -4.61 27.10 17.13
N THR A 345 -3.42 26.71 17.58
CA THR A 345 -2.29 27.61 17.85
C THR A 345 -1.16 27.29 16.87
N TYR A 346 -0.84 28.27 16.02
CA TYR A 346 0.32 28.22 15.14
C TYR A 346 1.54 28.66 15.95
N GLY A 347 2.61 27.86 15.91
CA GLY A 347 3.86 28.24 16.57
C GLY A 347 4.36 29.57 15.99
N SER A 348 4.71 30.52 16.87
CA SER A 348 5.47 31.69 16.44
C SER A 348 6.83 31.23 15.92
N SER A 349 7.08 31.39 14.63
CA SER A 349 8.43 31.37 14.06
C SER A 349 9.18 32.61 14.56
N ALA A 350 9.65 32.55 15.80
CA ALA A 350 10.58 33.51 16.36
C ALA A 350 11.59 32.72 17.20
N GLU A 351 12.73 32.42 16.57
CA GLU A 351 14.08 32.42 17.14
C GLU A 351 15.03 31.53 16.30
N ALA A 352 15.69 32.16 15.32
CA ALA A 352 17.02 31.77 14.85
C ALA A 352 17.70 32.99 14.19
N SER A 353 17.81 34.07 14.97
CA SER A 353 18.79 35.13 14.74
C SER A 353 19.40 35.47 16.09
N SER A 354 20.48 34.77 16.45
CA SER A 354 21.54 35.21 17.36
C SER A 354 22.77 34.37 17.11
#